data_AF-A0A522Z5B2-F1
#
_entry.id   AF-A0A522Z5B2-F1
#
_cell.length_a   1.000
_cell.length_b   1.000
_cell.length_c   1.000
_cell.angle_alpha   90.00
_cell.angle_beta   90.00
_cell.angle_gamma   90.00
#
_symmetry.space_group_name_H-M   'P 1'
#
loop_
_entity.id
_entity.type
_entity.pdbx_description
1 polymer ?
#
loop_
_entity_poly.entity_id
_entity_poly.type
_entity_poly.pdbx_seq_one_letter_code
_entity_poly.pdbx_strand_id
1 'polypeptide(L)'
;MSVPSANETWILEEGHKVIGKEAKDGKSSLTQWERLVYCLWVADYGMRNAGDLGTAQDLYADFHSEGERIAKGLSLSMTSDFFALPRDAFQREYFDRFELVCNELKRVGLDGREEKK
;
A
#
# COMPACT_ATOMS: atom_id res chain seq x y z
N MET A 1 19.79 14.73 4.67
CA MET A 1 18.79 13.68 4.48
C MET A 1 18.21 13.35 5.85
N SER A 2 16.90 13.46 6.03
CA SER A 2 16.24 13.02 7.27
C SER A 2 16.27 11.49 7.36
N VAL A 3 16.28 10.95 8.58
CA VAL A 3 16.16 9.51 8.81
C VAL A 3 14.73 9.09 8.43
N PRO A 4 14.55 8.02 7.62
CA PRO A 4 13.22 7.53 7.30
C PRO A 4 12.42 7.10 8.54
N SER A 5 11.10 7.28 8.50
CA SER A 5 10.21 6.79 9.57
C SER A 5 10.20 5.24 9.61
N ALA A 6 9.78 4.65 10.73
CA ALA A 6 9.63 3.20 10.83
C ALA A 6 8.58 2.64 9.85
N ASN A 7 7.59 3.46 9.47
CA ASN A 7 6.59 3.10 8.47
C ASN A 7 7.12 3.26 7.05
N GLU A 8 7.97 4.27 6.79
CA GLU A 8 8.70 4.42 5.53
C GLU A 8 9.62 3.23 5.25
N THR A 9 10.43 2.84 6.23
CA THR A 9 11.30 1.65 6.10
C THR A 9 10.46 0.39 5.87
N TRP A 10 9.36 0.24 6.62
CA TRP A 10 8.50 -0.92 6.48
C TRP A 10 7.86 -1.04 5.10
N ILE A 11 7.28 0.04 4.56
CA ILE A 11 6.60 -0.04 3.26
C ILE A 11 7.60 -0.38 2.15
N LEU A 12 8.82 0.17 2.21
CA LEU A 12 9.89 -0.15 1.26
C LEU A 12 10.29 -1.63 1.32
N GLU A 13 10.56 -2.15 2.52
CA GLU A 13 10.98 -3.55 2.69
C GLU A 13 9.87 -4.54 2.35
N GLU A 14 8.65 -4.29 2.83
CA GLU A 14 7.53 -5.20 2.61
C GLU A 14 7.04 -5.15 1.16
N GLY A 15 7.00 -3.96 0.56
CA GLY A 15 6.76 -3.79 -0.87
C GLY A 15 7.78 -4.54 -1.72
N HIS A 16 9.07 -4.49 -1.36
CA HIS A 16 10.11 -5.23 -2.07
C HIS A 16 9.89 -6.75 -2.01
N LYS A 17 9.48 -7.29 -0.86
CA LYS A 17 9.14 -8.72 -0.73
C LYS A 17 7.96 -9.11 -1.62
N VAL A 18 6.91 -8.28 -1.66
CA VAL A 18 5.73 -8.51 -2.50
C VAL A 18 6.10 -8.50 -3.98
N ILE A 19 6.86 -7.49 -4.43
CA ILE A 19 7.34 -7.39 -5.82
C ILE A 19 8.20 -8.60 -6.18
N GLY A 20 9.10 -9.03 -5.28
CA GLY A 20 9.93 -10.21 -5.50
C GLY A 20 9.10 -11.48 -5.65
N LYS A 21 8.06 -11.65 -4.83
CA LYS A 21 7.12 -12.78 -4.94
C LYS A 21 6.32 -12.73 -6.23
N GLU A 22 5.79 -11.57 -6.60
CA GLU A 22 5.06 -11.39 -7.87
C GLU A 22 5.93 -11.73 -9.08
N ALA A 23 7.17 -11.23 -9.10
CA ALA A 23 8.10 -11.47 -10.20
C ALA A 23 8.46 -12.96 -10.35
N LYS A 24 8.52 -13.69 -9.23
CA LYS A 24 8.89 -15.11 -9.21
C LYS A 24 7.71 -16.04 -9.53
N ASP A 25 6.57 -15.81 -8.88
CA ASP A 25 5.45 -16.76 -8.82
C ASP A 25 4.17 -16.23 -9.51
N GLY A 26 4.23 -15.01 -10.05
CA GLY A 26 3.14 -14.33 -10.75
C GLY A 26 2.14 -13.64 -9.81
N LYS A 27 1.36 -12.69 -10.35
CA LYS A 27 0.39 -11.87 -9.60
C LYS A 27 -0.66 -12.69 -8.85
N SER A 28 -1.08 -13.84 -9.39
CA SER A 28 -2.06 -14.73 -8.73
C SER A 28 -1.53 -15.40 -7.46
N SER A 29 -0.22 -15.39 -7.22
CA SER A 29 0.39 -15.91 -5.99
C SER A 29 0.21 -14.97 -4.79
N LEU A 30 -0.13 -13.70 -5.04
CA LEU A 30 -0.28 -12.70 -4.01
C LEU A 30 -1.63 -12.83 -3.29
N THR A 31 -1.58 -12.84 -1.97
CA THR A 31 -2.74 -12.66 -1.11
C THR A 31 -3.35 -11.28 -1.31
N GLN A 32 -4.59 -11.10 -0.86
CA GLN A 32 -5.25 -9.79 -0.87
C GLN A 32 -4.43 -8.75 -0.10
N TRP A 33 -3.92 -9.10 1.09
CA TRP A 33 -3.09 -8.19 1.88
C TRP A 33 -1.80 -7.80 1.16
N GLU A 34 -1.09 -8.73 0.52
CA GLU A 34 0.13 -8.42 -0.26
C GLU A 34 -0.18 -7.47 -1.42
N ARG A 35 -1.28 -7.70 -2.14
CA ARG A 35 -1.73 -6.80 -3.22
C ARG A 35 -2.05 -5.40 -2.70
N LEU A 36 -2.64 -5.29 -1.51
CA LEU A 36 -2.93 -4.00 -0.87
C LEU A 36 -1.65 -3.28 -0.43
N VAL A 37 -0.67 -4.01 0.13
CA VAL A 37 0.67 -3.48 0.42
C VAL A 37 1.34 -2.96 -0.85
N TYR A 38 1.23 -3.69 -1.96
CA TYR A 38 1.75 -3.24 -3.25
C TYR A 38 1.07 -1.96 -3.74
N CYS A 39 -0.26 -1.85 -3.63
CA CYS A 39 -0.98 -0.63 -3.98
C CYS A 39 -0.49 0.59 -3.17
N LEU A 40 -0.27 0.41 -1.86
CA LEU A 40 0.29 1.48 -1.03
C LEU A 40 1.74 1.81 -1.40
N TRP A 41 2.57 0.80 -1.68
CA TRP A 41 3.95 1.00 -2.09
C TRP A 41 4.03 1.79 -3.41
N VAL A 42 3.16 1.50 -4.37
CA VAL A 42 3.07 2.25 -5.64
C VAL A 42 2.68 3.72 -5.39
N ALA A 43 1.71 3.97 -4.49
CA ALA A 43 1.35 5.32 -4.11
C ALA A 43 2.52 6.07 -3.43
N ASP A 44 3.22 5.40 -2.51
CA ASP A 44 4.40 5.94 -1.82
C ASP A 44 5.52 6.29 -2.80
N TYR A 45 5.78 5.39 -3.75
CA TYR A 45 6.77 5.60 -4.80
C TYR A 45 6.46 6.86 -5.61
N GLY A 46 5.22 7.06 -6.06
CA GLY A 46 4.83 8.27 -6.80
C GLY A 46 4.96 9.53 -5.96
N MET A 47 4.39 9.51 -4.75
CA MET A 47 4.38 10.68 -3.87
C MET A 47 5.77 11.11 -3.41
N ARG A 48 6.71 10.18 -3.21
CA ARG A 48 8.07 10.51 -2.76
C ARG A 48 9.05 10.82 -3.89
N ASN A 49 8.88 10.22 -5.07
CA ASN A 49 9.80 10.45 -6.18
C ASN A 49 9.37 11.59 -7.11
N ALA A 50 8.06 11.80 -7.29
CA ALA A 50 7.52 12.81 -8.19
C ALA A 50 6.61 13.83 -7.49
N GLY A 51 6.10 13.51 -6.29
CA GLY A 51 5.11 14.36 -5.62
C GLY A 51 3.70 14.21 -6.17
N ASP A 52 3.45 13.20 -7.00
CA ASP A 52 2.17 12.95 -7.65
C ASP A 52 1.83 11.46 -7.76
N LEU A 53 0.54 11.18 -7.95
CA LEU A 53 0.06 9.84 -8.25
C LEU A 53 0.06 9.55 -9.76
N GLY A 54 0.44 10.50 -10.62
CA GLY A 54 0.66 10.29 -12.06
C GLY A 54 1.67 9.19 -12.29
N THR A 55 2.83 9.34 -11.66
CA THR A 55 3.92 8.37 -11.65
C THR A 55 3.49 7.01 -11.08
N ALA A 56 2.67 7.03 -10.02
CA ALA A 56 2.11 5.82 -9.43
C ALA A 56 1.20 5.05 -10.43
N GLN A 57 0.37 5.78 -11.18
CA GLN A 57 -0.53 5.21 -12.19
C GLN A 57 0.22 4.63 -13.39
N ASP A 58 1.28 5.28 -13.83
CA ASP A 58 2.11 4.77 -14.93
C ASP A 58 2.80 3.46 -14.54
N LEU A 59 3.18 3.33 -13.27
CA LEU A 59 3.77 2.10 -12.73
C LEU A 59 2.74 0.98 -12.55
N TYR A 60 1.58 1.30 -11.98
CA TYR A 60 0.49 0.34 -11.84
C TYR A 60 -0.87 1.02 -11.94
N ALA A 61 -1.52 0.87 -13.09
CA ALA A 61 -2.73 1.61 -13.40
C ALA A 61 -3.90 1.38 -12.42
N ASP A 62 -4.02 0.18 -11.86
CA ASP A 62 -5.16 -0.17 -11.03
C ASP A 62 -4.94 0.08 -9.54
N PHE A 63 -3.77 0.60 -9.13
CA PHE A 63 -3.38 0.69 -7.70
C PHE A 63 -4.45 1.36 -6.82
N HIS A 64 -5.11 2.39 -7.34
CA HIS A 64 -6.09 3.16 -6.60
C HIS A 64 -7.39 2.35 -6.40
N SER A 65 -8.00 1.91 -7.50
CA SER A 65 -9.27 1.16 -7.46
C SER A 65 -9.13 -0.24 -6.86
N GLU A 66 -7.99 -0.89 -7.06
CA GLU A 66 -7.69 -2.17 -6.45
C GLU A 66 -7.45 -2.02 -4.94
N GLY A 67 -6.71 -0.99 -4.53
CA GLY A 67 -6.48 -0.66 -3.13
C GLY A 67 -7.80 -0.46 -2.38
N GLU A 68 -8.71 0.32 -2.93
CA GLU A 68 -10.05 0.55 -2.36
C GLU A 68 -10.83 -0.77 -2.22
N ARG A 69 -10.95 -1.53 -3.31
CA ARG A 69 -11.71 -2.78 -3.33
C ARG A 69 -11.18 -3.79 -2.32
N ILE A 70 -9.87 -3.95 -2.23
CA ILE A 70 -9.24 -4.91 -1.31
C ILE A 70 -9.38 -4.43 0.13
N ALA A 71 -9.12 -3.16 0.41
CA ALA A 71 -9.25 -2.61 1.76
C ALA A 71 -10.67 -2.79 2.30
N LYS A 72 -11.70 -2.56 1.45
CA LYS A 72 -13.10 -2.88 1.77
C LYS A 72 -13.30 -4.36 2.07
N GLY A 73 -12.77 -5.26 1.24
CA GLY A 73 -12.88 -6.71 1.43
C GLY A 73 -12.21 -7.21 2.71
N LEU A 74 -11.16 -6.54 3.16
CA LEU A 74 -10.45 -6.82 4.42
C LEU A 74 -11.03 -6.07 5.63
N SER A 75 -12.13 -5.32 5.46
CA SER A 75 -12.74 -4.50 6.51
C SER A 75 -11.79 -3.47 7.14
N LEU A 76 -10.85 -2.94 6.34
CA LEU A 76 -9.88 -1.93 6.75
C LEU A 76 -10.44 -0.54 6.53
N SER A 77 -11.16 -0.03 7.52
CA SER A 77 -11.89 1.24 7.41
C SER A 77 -10.98 2.42 7.03
N MET A 78 -9.82 2.59 7.67
CA MET A 78 -8.96 3.76 7.43
C MET A 78 -8.33 3.69 6.04
N THR A 79 -7.86 2.51 5.65
CA THR A 79 -7.26 2.26 4.33
C THR A 79 -8.31 2.36 3.23
N SER A 80 -9.51 1.81 3.44
CA SER A 80 -10.63 1.91 2.50
C SER A 80 -11.00 3.36 2.26
N ASP A 81 -11.21 4.14 3.33
CA ASP A 81 -11.58 5.55 3.22
C ASP A 81 -10.50 6.38 2.52
N PHE A 82 -9.23 6.02 2.73
CA PHE A 82 -8.10 6.67 2.07
C PHE A 82 -8.06 6.39 0.56
N PHE A 83 -8.17 5.12 0.17
CA PHE A 83 -8.22 4.73 -1.25
C PHE A 83 -9.54 5.07 -1.95
N ALA A 84 -10.58 5.47 -1.21
CA ALA A 84 -11.83 5.98 -1.78
C ALA A 84 -11.78 7.48 -2.09
N LEU A 85 -10.73 8.19 -1.67
CA LEU A 85 -10.59 9.62 -1.94
C LEU A 85 -10.47 9.89 -3.45
N PRO A 86 -11.07 10.98 -3.96
CA PRO A 86 -10.68 11.51 -5.25
C PRO A 86 -9.16 11.71 -5.33
N ARG A 87 -8.56 11.48 -6.50
CA ARG A 87 -7.10 11.41 -6.66
C ARG A 87 -6.37 12.67 -6.20
N ASP A 88 -6.96 13.83 -6.40
CA ASP A 88 -6.42 15.11 -5.93
C ASP A 88 -6.44 15.22 -4.39
N ALA A 89 -7.50 14.71 -3.74
CA ALA A 89 -7.58 14.62 -2.28
C ALA A 89 -6.59 13.58 -1.74
N PHE A 90 -6.47 12.41 -2.38
CA PHE A 90 -5.48 11.39 -2.02
C PHE A 90 -4.07 12.00 -2.02
N GLN A 91 -3.66 12.68 -3.09
CA GLN A 91 -2.36 13.33 -3.19
C GLN A 91 -2.12 14.35 -2.07
N ARG A 92 -3.11 15.23 -1.82
CA ARG A 92 -2.99 16.27 -0.79
C ARG A 92 -2.85 15.68 0.61
N GLU A 93 -3.59 14.62 0.90
CA GLU A 93 -3.71 14.03 2.24
C GLU A 93 -2.73 12.87 2.47
N TYR A 94 -1.88 12.56 1.49
CA TYR A 94 -1.04 11.37 1.50
C TYR A 94 -0.19 11.27 2.77
N PHE A 95 0.66 12.27 3.00
CA PHE A 95 1.62 12.23 4.10
C PHE A 95 0.94 12.36 5.47
N ASP A 96 -0.23 13.02 5.52
CA ASP A 96 -1.00 13.18 6.76
C ASP A 96 -1.65 11.85 7.19
N ARG A 97 -2.06 11.02 6.23
CA ARG A 97 -2.74 9.73 6.49
C ARG A 97 -1.80 8.52 6.45
N PHE A 98 -0.59 8.67 5.89
CA PHE A 98 0.37 7.59 5.67
C PHE A 98 0.59 6.71 6.91
N GLU A 99 0.90 7.34 8.05
CA GLU A 99 1.21 6.62 9.29
C GLU A 99 0.01 5.78 9.80
N LEU A 100 -1.21 6.31 9.69
CA LEU A 100 -2.42 5.59 10.10
C LEU A 100 -2.69 4.38 9.22
N VAL A 101 -2.54 4.54 7.90
CA VAL A 101 -2.73 3.46 6.92
C VAL A 101 -1.70 2.36 7.11
N CYS A 102 -0.41 2.70 7.25
CA CYS A 102 0.64 1.72 7.54
C CYS A 102 0.36 0.92 8.82
N ASN A 103 -0.07 1.61 9.89
CA ASN A 103 -0.37 0.96 11.17
C ASN A 103 -1.59 0.03 11.09
N GLU A 104 -2.58 0.33 10.26
CA GLU A 104 -3.73 -0.56 10.01
C GLU A 104 -3.30 -1.81 9.22
N LEU A 105 -2.51 -1.63 8.13
CA LEU A 105 -2.00 -2.75 7.34
C LEU A 105 -1.09 -3.68 8.12
N LYS A 106 -0.22 -3.14 8.98
CA LYS A 106 0.66 -3.94 9.83
C LYS A 106 -0.12 -4.84 10.78
N ARG A 107 -1.21 -4.36 11.38
CA ARG A 107 -2.05 -5.15 12.29
C ARG A 107 -2.60 -6.40 11.59
N VAL A 108 -3.20 -6.24 10.42
CA VAL A 108 -3.72 -7.38 9.63
C VAL A 108 -2.61 -8.30 9.14
N GLY A 109 -1.47 -7.74 8.74
CA GLY A 109 -0.32 -8.52 8.27
C GLY A 109 0.31 -9.38 9.37
N LEU A 110 0.11 -9.04 10.64
CA LEU A 110 0.52 -9.84 11.80
C LEU A 110 -0.51 -10.92 12.10
N ASP A 111 -1.80 -10.59 12.08
CA ASP A 111 -2.90 -11.54 12.35
C ASP A 111 -2.92 -12.70 11.34
N GLY A 112 -2.67 -12.41 10.05
CA GLY A 112 -2.57 -13.43 9.01
C GLY A 112 -1.32 -14.33 9.09
N ARG A 113 -0.36 -14.01 9.97
CA ARG A 113 0.82 -14.84 10.25
C ARG A 113 0.65 -15.75 11.48
N GLU A 114 -0.32 -15.47 12.35
CA GLU A 114 -0.59 -16.29 13.54
C GLU A 114 -1.43 -17.54 13.23
N GLU A 115 -2.21 -17.55 12.13
CA GLU A 115 -2.98 -18.74 11.72
C GLU A 115 -2.13 -19.88 11.10
N LYS A 116 -0.81 -19.73 11.01
CA LYS A 116 0.12 -20.75 10.49
C LYS A 116 0.94 -21.44 11.58
N LYS A 117 0.36 -21.70 12.74
CA LYS A 117 1.01 -22.47 13.82
C LYS A 117 0.20 -23.68 14.26
#